data_AF-A0A2A5M3D4-F1
#
_entry.id   AF-A0A2A5M3D4-F1
#
_cell.length_a   1.000
_cell.length_b   1.000
_cell.length_c   1.000
_cell.angle_alpha   90.00
_cell.angle_beta   90.00
_cell.angle_gamma   90.00
#
_symmetry.space_group_name_H-M   'P 1'
#
loop_
_entity.id
_entity.type
_entity.pdbx_description
1 polymer ?
#
loop_
_entity_poly.entity_id
_entity_poly.type
_entity_poly.pdbx_seq_one_letter_code
_entity_poly.pdbx_strand_id
1 'polypeptide(L)' 'VKEIYSQMKDAAIADVLSQMDAEDASKIMLSLESRKISGVLSKMDPKKASELTLLLKNLDNNASN' A
#
# COMPACT_ATOMS: atom_id res chain seq x y z
N VAL A 1 -2.54 7.32 -12.09
CA VAL A 1 -2.74 6.86 -10.70
C VAL A 1 -1.48 7.05 -9.85
N LYS A 2 -0.32 6.50 -10.24
CA LYS A 2 0.96 6.68 -9.52
C LYS A 2 1.31 8.14 -9.22
N GLU A 3 1.22 9.05 -10.20
CA GLU A 3 1.53 10.48 -9.98
C GLU A 3 0.61 11.15 -8.97
N ILE A 4 -0.68 10.81 -8.96
CA ILE A 4 -1.67 11.37 -8.04
C ILE A 4 -1.28 11.02 -6.59
N TYR A 5 -1.01 9.74 -6.33
CA TYR A 5 -0.63 9.28 -4.99
C TYR A 5 0.78 9.73 -4.58
N SER A 6 1.69 9.95 -5.52
CA SER A 6 3.03 10.47 -5.21
C SER A 6 2.98 11.84 -4.55
N GLN A 7 2.05 12.70 -4.99
CA GLN A 7 1.88 14.06 -4.46
C GLN A 7 1.00 14.15 -3.21
N MET A 8 0.21 13.11 -2.89
CA MET A 8 -0.63 13.08 -1.70
C MET A 8 0.17 12.84 -0.41
N LYS A 9 -0.30 13.36 0.72
CA LYS A 9 0.27 13.05 2.03
C LYS A 9 0.01 11.58 2.39
N ASP A 10 0.96 10.94 3.04
CA ASP A 10 0.89 9.51 3.38
C ASP A 10 -0.38 9.15 4.17
N ALA A 11 -0.83 10.03 5.07
CA ALA A 11 -2.07 9.84 5.83
C ALA A 11 -3.33 9.86 4.95
N ALA A 12 -3.37 10.68 3.90
CA ALA A 12 -4.51 10.72 2.98
C ALA A 12 -4.56 9.45 2.12
N ILE A 13 -3.41 8.92 1.73
CA ILE A 13 -3.32 7.65 1.00
C ILE A 13 -3.74 6.51 1.92
N ALA A 14 -3.29 6.50 3.18
CA ALA A 14 -3.68 5.51 4.17
C ALA A 14 -5.19 5.47 4.38
N ASP A 15 -5.85 6.63 4.47
CA ASP A 15 -7.31 6.72 4.59
C ASP A 15 -8.03 6.11 3.38
N VAL A 16 -7.65 6.54 2.16
CA VAL A 16 -8.24 6.02 0.92
C VAL A 16 -8.05 4.52 0.78
N LEU A 17 -6.82 4.03 0.95
CA LEU A 17 -6.51 2.60 0.78
C LEU A 17 -7.13 1.72 1.89
N SER A 18 -7.39 2.28 3.08
CA SER A 18 -8.05 1.54 4.16
C SER A 18 -9.52 1.26 3.86
N GLN A 19 -10.14 2.06 2.99
CA GLN A 19 -11.52 1.87 2.53
C GLN A 19 -11.63 0.89 1.36
N MET A 20 -10.50 0.44 0.80
CA MET A 20 -10.46 -0.49 -0.33
C MET A 20 -10.32 -1.94 0.13
N ASP A 21 -10.72 -2.86 -0.75
CA ASP A 21 -10.35 -4.26 -0.64
C ASP A 21 -8.82 -4.42 -0.65
N ALA A 22 -8.33 -5.33 0.19
CA ALA A 22 -6.89 -5.44 0.47
C ALA A 22 -6.08 -5.81 -0.78
N GLU A 23 -6.65 -6.62 -1.68
CA GLU A 23 -6.02 -6.99 -2.95
C GLU A 23 -5.82 -5.77 -3.85
N ASP A 24 -6.83 -4.92 -4.04
CA ASP A 24 -6.70 -3.75 -4.91
C ASP A 24 -5.82 -2.66 -4.30
N ALA A 25 -5.92 -2.47 -2.98
CA ALA A 25 -4.99 -1.60 -2.27
C ALA A 25 -3.54 -2.07 -2.45
N SER A 26 -3.26 -3.37 -2.34
CA SER A 26 -1.91 -3.92 -2.49
C SER A 26 -1.32 -3.69 -3.89
N LYS A 27 -2.13 -3.83 -4.96
CA LYS A 27 -1.71 -3.52 -6.33
C LYS A 27 -1.35 -2.04 -6.51
N ILE A 28 -2.13 -1.13 -5.91
CA ILE A 28 -1.80 0.30 -5.93
C ILE A 28 -0.52 0.57 -5.15
N MET A 29 -0.34 -0.04 -3.98
CA MET A 29 0.86 0.12 -3.16
C MET A 29 2.12 -0.31 -3.90
N LEU A 30 2.10 -1.39 -4.69
CA LEU A 30 3.24 -1.81 -5.54
C LEU A 30 3.63 -0.78 -6.61
N SER A 31 2.73 0.13 -6.99
CA SER A 31 3.05 1.22 -7.91
C SER A 31 3.78 2.41 -7.23
N LEU A 32 3.79 2.44 -5.89
CA LEU A 32 4.43 3.47 -5.08
C LEU A 32 5.89 3.12 -4.80
N GLU A 33 6.71 4.12 -4.50
CA GLU A 33 8.09 3.88 -4.06
C GLU A 33 8.13 3.29 -2.64
N SER A 34 9.14 2.47 -2.32
CA SER A 34 9.25 1.78 -1.03
C SER A 34 9.14 2.71 0.18
N ARG A 35 9.73 3.91 0.10
CA ARG A 35 9.61 4.93 1.16
C ARG A 35 8.17 5.35 1.40
N LYS A 36 7.41 5.50 0.31
CA LYS A 36 5.99 5.87 0.34
C LYS A 36 5.14 4.75 0.92
N ILE A 37 5.41 3.50 0.54
CA ILE A 37 4.75 2.31 1.09
C ILE A 37 4.94 2.27 2.61
N SER A 38 6.18 2.39 3.10
CA SER A 38 6.46 2.41 4.55
C SER A 38 5.77 3.56 5.28
N GLY A 39 5.76 4.76 4.68
CA GLY A 39 5.07 5.92 5.21
C GLY A 39 3.57 5.68 5.37
N VAL A 40 2.93 5.15 4.33
CA VAL A 40 1.49 4.84 4.31
C VAL A 40 1.13 3.77 5.34
N LEU A 41 1.85 2.64 5.38
CA LEU A 41 1.60 1.57 6.35
C LEU A 41 1.71 2.07 7.80
N SER A 42 2.64 2.99 8.08
CA SER A 42 2.79 3.59 9.42
C SER A 42 1.61 4.47 9.87
N LYS A 43 0.72 4.85 8.94
CA LYS A 43 -0.47 5.69 9.20
C LYS A 43 -1.78 4.92 9.16
N MET A 44 -1.75 3.62 8.82
CA MET A 44 -2.92 2.76 8.76
C MET A 44 -3.24 2.14 10.13
N ASP A 45 -4.45 1.59 10.25
CA ASP A 45 -4.77 0.67 11.34
C ASP A 45 -3.81 -0.54 11.31
N PRO A 46 -3.26 -0.97 12.47
CA PRO A 46 -2.26 -2.05 12.52
C PRO A 46 -2.74 -3.37 11.90
N LYS A 47 -4.02 -3.72 11.99
CA LYS A 47 -4.54 -4.97 11.42
C LYS A 47 -4.53 -4.90 9.90
N LYS A 48 -5.02 -3.78 9.34
CA LYS A 48 -5.04 -3.55 7.89
C LYS A 48 -3.62 -3.45 7.33
N ALA A 49 -2.71 -2.77 8.04
CA ALA A 49 -1.31 -2.67 7.65
C ALA A 49 -0.62 -4.05 7.61
N SER A 50 -0.89 -4.90 8.60
CA SER A 50 -0.37 -6.27 8.64
C SER A 50 -0.89 -7.11 7.48
N GLU A 51 -2.19 -7.04 7.18
CA GLU A 51 -2.81 -7.73 6.05
C GLU A 51 -2.16 -7.32 4.72
N LEU A 52 -2.04 -6.01 4.47
CA LEU A 52 -1.41 -5.48 3.26
C LEU A 52 0.06 -5.87 3.15
N THR A 53 0.80 -5.90 4.26
CA THR A 53 2.21 -6.31 4.27
C THR A 53 2.37 -7.77 3.81
N LEU A 54 1.47 -8.66 4.24
CA LEU A 54 1.47 -10.06 3.80
C LEU A 54 1.15 -10.20 2.31
N LEU A 55 0.17 -9.43 1.82
CA LEU A 55 -0.19 -9.42 0.40
C LEU A 55 0.96 -8.91 -0.47
N LEU A 56 1.62 -7.81 -0.07
CA LEU A 56 2.77 -7.26 -0.77
C LEU A 56 3.92 -8.27 -0.85
N LYS A 57 4.23 -8.95 0.26
CA LYS A 57 5.23 -10.02 0.27
C LYS A 57 4.87 -11.14 -0.70
N ASN A 58 3.61 -11.57 -0.72
CA ASN A 58 3.17 -12.65 -1.61
C ASN A 58 3.25 -12.23 -3.08
N LEU A 59 2.82 -11.02 -3.42
CA LEU A 59 2.86 -10.49 -4.79
C LEU A 59 4.30 -10.33 -5.30
N ASP A 60 5.21 -9.83 -4.46
CA ASP A 60 6.64 -9.69 -4.79
C ASP A 60 7.30 -11.05 -5.11
N ASN A 61 6.98 -12.08 -4.31
CA ASN A 61 7.43 -13.44 -4.57
C ASN A 61 6.88 -13.99 -5.89
N ASN A 62 5.62 -13.69 -6.24
CA ASN A 62 5.02 -14.16 -7.50
C ASN A 62 5.56 -13.42 -8.73
N ALA A 63 5.94 -12.14 -8.60
CA ALA A 63 6.53 -11.37 -9.70
C ALA A 63 7.99 -11.75 -10.01
N SER A 64 8.64 -12.46 -9.10
CA SER A 64 10.05 -12.88 -9.19
C SER A 64 10.24 -14.33 -9.67
N ASN A 65 9.16 -15.04 -10.03
CA ASN A 65 9.16 -16.39 -10.61
C ASN A 65 8.71 -16.37 -12.07
#